data_AF-A0A9D9AIX8-F1
#
_entry.id   AF-A0A9D9AIX8-F1
#
_cell.length_a   1.000
_cell.length_b   1.000
_cell.length_c   1.000
_cell.angle_alpha   90.00
_cell.angle_beta   90.00
_cell.angle_gamma   90.00
#
_symmetry.space_group_name_H-M   'P 1'
#
loop_
_entity.id
_entity.type
_entity.pdbx_description
1 polymer ?
#
loop_
_entity_poly.entity_id
_entity_poly.type
_entity_poly.pdbx_seq_one_letter_code
_entity_poly.pdbx_strand_id
1 'polypeptide(L)'
;MRPEFAEDVPGIRTVHRAAFPTDAEAVLVDRLRADGDLALSLVARLESDVVGHIAFSPMKAPIRALALAPLAVAERVRGQGIGAMLIRTGLQHAAEAGWQCVFVLGDPAYYASFGFSVEAAASFDCVYAGPHLMMCVLGENRMPSGGMLTYAPAFSAL
;
A
#
# COMPACT_ATOMS: atom_id res chain seq x y z
N MET A 1 9.90 -11.93 2.71
CA MET A 1 8.83 -11.31 1.90
C MET A 1 9.13 -11.57 0.44
N ARG A 2 8.12 -11.80 -0.38
CA ARG A 2 8.31 -11.96 -1.84
C ARG A 2 7.10 -11.40 -2.61
N PRO A 3 7.23 -11.13 -3.92
CA PRO A 3 6.09 -10.89 -4.79
C PRO A 3 5.03 -11.98 -4.66
N GLU A 4 3.77 -11.60 -4.79
CA GLU A 4 2.62 -12.51 -4.90
C GLU A 4 2.75 -13.45 -6.11
N PHE A 5 2.29 -14.68 -5.95
CA PHE A 5 1.96 -15.61 -7.04
C PHE A 5 0.48 -16.01 -6.98
N ALA A 6 -0.04 -16.60 -8.05
CA ALA A 6 -1.44 -17.02 -8.14
C ALA A 6 -1.88 -17.97 -7.00
N GLU A 7 -0.96 -18.79 -6.47
CA GLU A 7 -1.22 -19.68 -5.33
C GLU A 7 -1.51 -18.94 -4.02
N ASP A 8 -1.07 -17.68 -3.89
CA ASP A 8 -1.22 -16.90 -2.66
C ASP A 8 -2.59 -16.22 -2.55
N VAL A 9 -3.32 -16.07 -3.66
CA VAL A 9 -4.61 -15.35 -3.71
C VAL A 9 -5.59 -15.80 -2.62
N PRO A 10 -5.80 -17.10 -2.37
CA PRO A 10 -6.67 -17.55 -1.27
C PRO A 10 -6.16 -17.12 0.12
N GLY A 11 -4.84 -17.14 0.34
CA GLY A 11 -4.21 -16.71 1.58
C GLY A 11 -4.31 -15.20 1.79
N ILE A 12 -4.15 -14.42 0.71
CA ILE A 12 -4.30 -12.97 0.72
C ILE A 12 -5.73 -12.56 1.09
N ARG A 13 -6.74 -13.20 0.50
CA ARG A 13 -8.14 -12.99 0.89
C ARG A 13 -8.36 -13.30 2.37
N THR A 14 -7.85 -14.44 2.83
CA THR A 14 -7.98 -14.87 4.22
C THR A 14 -7.38 -13.87 5.19
N VAL A 15 -6.17 -13.36 4.93
CA VAL A 15 -5.52 -12.42 5.85
C VAL A 15 -6.23 -11.06 5.90
N HIS A 16 -6.75 -10.55 4.78
CA HIS A 16 -7.53 -9.30 4.78
C HIS A 16 -8.87 -9.43 5.48
N ARG A 17 -9.63 -10.49 5.18
CA ARG A 17 -10.92 -10.77 5.86
C ARG A 17 -10.79 -10.89 7.38
N ALA A 18 -9.67 -11.42 7.84
CA ALA A 18 -9.39 -11.52 9.27
C ALA A 18 -8.87 -10.20 9.87
N ALA A 19 -8.28 -9.31 9.07
CA ALA A 19 -7.64 -8.10 9.55
C ALA A 19 -8.56 -6.88 9.59
N PHE A 20 -9.61 -6.85 8.76
CA PHE A 20 -10.52 -5.72 8.59
C PHE A 20 -11.96 -6.05 8.98
N PRO A 21 -12.80 -5.04 9.30
CA PRO A 21 -14.18 -5.28 9.75
C PRO A 21 -15.11 -5.86 8.70
N THR A 22 -14.77 -5.71 7.41
CA THR A 22 -15.57 -6.17 6.28
C THR A 22 -14.68 -6.85 5.24
N ASP A 23 -15.29 -7.43 4.21
CA ASP A 23 -14.59 -8.02 3.07
C ASP A 23 -14.03 -6.98 2.08
N ALA A 24 -14.27 -5.67 2.30
CA ALA A 24 -13.96 -4.60 1.36
C ALA A 24 -12.50 -4.60 0.90
N GLU A 25 -11.54 -4.79 1.81
CA GLU A 25 -10.12 -4.80 1.49
C GLU A 25 -9.70 -6.04 0.69
N ALA A 26 -10.30 -7.20 0.97
CA ALA A 26 -10.08 -8.41 0.19
C ALA A 26 -10.63 -8.25 -1.25
N VAL A 27 -11.83 -7.66 -1.37
CA VAL A 27 -12.46 -7.37 -2.66
C VAL A 27 -11.69 -6.31 -3.44
N LEU A 28 -11.18 -5.26 -2.76
CA LEU A 28 -10.35 -4.23 -3.36
C LEU A 28 -9.12 -4.86 -4.03
N VAL A 29 -8.38 -5.71 -3.30
CA VAL A 29 -7.18 -6.37 -3.83
C VAL A 29 -7.50 -7.23 -5.05
N ASP A 30 -8.61 -7.96 -5.02
CA ASP A 30 -9.05 -8.76 -6.17
C ASP A 30 -9.40 -7.91 -7.38
N ARG A 31 -10.09 -6.78 -7.18
CA ARG A 31 -10.45 -5.85 -8.26
C ARG A 31 -9.23 -5.18 -8.86
N LEU A 32 -8.31 -4.66 -8.03
CA LEU A 32 -7.05 -4.09 -8.49
C LEU A 32 -6.27 -5.10 -9.36
N ARG A 33 -6.24 -6.37 -8.96
CA ARG A 33 -5.60 -7.43 -9.74
C ARG A 33 -6.30 -7.70 -11.06
N ALA A 34 -7.63 -7.80 -11.05
CA ALA A 34 -8.43 -8.07 -12.23
C ALA A 34 -8.38 -6.93 -13.26
N ASP A 35 -8.34 -5.68 -12.78
CA ASP A 35 -8.31 -4.48 -13.61
C ASP A 35 -6.89 -4.12 -14.10
N GLY A 36 -5.86 -4.83 -13.63
CA GLY A 36 -4.46 -4.57 -13.98
C GLY A 36 -3.82 -3.41 -13.22
N ASP A 37 -4.49 -2.89 -12.20
CA ASP A 37 -4.08 -1.77 -11.36
C ASP A 37 -3.29 -2.19 -10.10
N LEU A 38 -2.91 -3.47 -9.98
CA LEU A 38 -2.07 -3.98 -8.87
C LEU A 38 -0.59 -3.95 -9.28
N ALA A 39 0.04 -2.78 -9.16
CA ALA A 39 1.43 -2.57 -9.57
C ALA A 39 2.44 -3.37 -8.76
N LEU A 40 2.25 -3.47 -7.44
CA LEU A 40 3.05 -4.35 -6.57
C LEU A 40 2.13 -5.03 -5.57
N SER A 41 2.35 -6.33 -5.37
CA SER A 41 1.76 -7.10 -4.28
C SER A 41 2.84 -7.97 -3.67
N LEU A 42 3.03 -7.84 -2.35
CA LEU A 42 3.99 -8.64 -1.60
C LEU A 42 3.28 -9.44 -0.52
N VAL A 43 3.75 -10.67 -0.32
CA VAL A 43 3.30 -11.55 0.76
C VAL A 43 4.42 -11.83 1.77
N ALA A 44 4.01 -11.91 3.03
CA ALA A 44 4.75 -12.52 4.11
C ALA A 44 4.26 -13.96 4.27
N ARG A 45 5.17 -14.94 4.18
CA ARG A 45 4.85 -16.34 4.39
C ARG A 45 5.54 -16.90 5.62
N LEU A 46 4.82 -17.73 6.36
CA LEU A 46 5.37 -18.67 7.32
C LEU A 46 4.97 -20.06 6.86
N GLU A 47 5.95 -20.87 6.50
CA GLU A 47 5.72 -22.15 5.81
C GLU A 47 4.84 -21.94 4.56
N SER A 48 3.71 -22.66 4.46
CA SER A 48 2.74 -22.53 3.37
C SER A 48 1.80 -21.34 3.53
N ASP A 49 1.70 -20.74 4.71
CA ASP A 49 0.66 -19.77 5.04
C ASP A 49 1.05 -18.34 4.68
N VAL A 50 0.15 -17.62 4.01
CA VAL A 50 0.23 -16.16 3.91
C VAL A 50 -0.19 -15.57 5.26
N VAL A 51 0.76 -14.93 5.94
CA VAL A 51 0.55 -14.31 7.25
C VAL A 51 0.55 -12.79 7.20
N GLY A 52 0.84 -12.20 6.04
CA GLY A 52 0.74 -10.78 5.81
C GLY A 52 0.77 -10.46 4.33
N HIS A 53 0.19 -9.32 3.96
CA HIS A 53 0.13 -8.86 2.59
C HIS A 53 0.11 -7.32 2.55
N ILE A 54 0.75 -6.77 1.53
CA ILE A 54 0.69 -5.34 1.20
C ILE A 54 0.48 -5.17 -0.30
N ALA A 55 -0.40 -4.24 -0.67
CA ALA A 55 -0.65 -3.89 -2.07
C ALA A 55 -0.27 -2.43 -2.36
N PHE A 56 0.18 -2.20 -3.58
CA PHE A 56 0.44 -0.89 -4.15
C PHE A 56 -0.22 -0.79 -5.52
N SER A 57 -0.95 0.30 -5.75
CA SER A 57 -1.67 0.55 -7.00
C SER A 57 -1.26 1.90 -7.62
N PRO A 58 -1.17 2.03 -8.95
CA PRO A 58 -0.88 3.30 -9.60
C PRO A 58 -1.93 4.36 -9.27
N MET A 59 -1.48 5.60 -9.10
CA MET A 59 -2.35 6.76 -9.02
C MET A 59 -2.22 7.59 -10.29
N LYS A 60 -3.32 8.18 -10.74
CA LYS A 60 -3.25 9.28 -11.71
C LYS A 60 -2.83 10.53 -10.94
N ALA A 61 -1.62 11.01 -11.24
CA ALA A 61 -0.96 12.10 -10.56
C ALA A 61 0.01 12.80 -11.54
N PRO A 62 0.47 14.03 -11.26
CA PRO A 62 1.51 14.70 -12.06
C PRO A 62 2.90 14.05 -11.95
N ILE A 63 3.02 12.99 -11.15
CA ILE A 63 4.24 12.24 -10.87
C ILE A 63 3.93 10.74 -10.90
N ARG A 64 4.95 9.90 -11.06
CA ARG A 64 4.78 8.44 -10.93
C ARG A 64 4.58 8.08 -9.46
N ALA A 65 3.32 7.95 -9.06
CA ALA A 65 2.93 7.68 -7.68
C ALA A 65 2.16 6.37 -7.53
N LEU A 66 2.32 5.74 -6.36
CA LEU A 66 1.55 4.58 -5.92
C LEU A 66 0.71 4.94 -4.69
N ALA A 67 -0.46 4.33 -4.55
CA ALA A 67 -1.19 4.23 -3.31
C ALA A 67 -0.85 2.91 -2.61
N LEU A 68 -0.39 2.97 -1.36
CA LEU A 68 -0.22 1.83 -0.47
C LEU A 68 -1.55 1.53 0.22
N ALA A 69 -2.25 0.51 -0.24
CA ALA A 69 -3.43 -0.04 0.43
C ALA A 69 -3.89 -1.33 -0.27
N PRO A 70 -4.42 -2.30 0.49
CA PRO A 70 -4.36 -2.44 1.95
C PRO A 70 -3.02 -3.04 2.44
N LEU A 71 -2.75 -2.89 3.74
CA LEU A 71 -1.72 -3.63 4.49
C LEU A 71 -2.40 -4.47 5.56
N ALA A 72 -2.15 -5.78 5.58
CA ALA A 72 -2.67 -6.70 6.60
C ALA A 72 -1.57 -7.61 7.14
N VAL A 73 -1.64 -7.91 8.43
CA VAL A 73 -0.84 -8.92 9.11
C VAL A 73 -1.78 -9.74 9.99
N ALA A 74 -1.67 -11.06 9.90
CA ALA A 74 -2.46 -11.98 10.70
C ALA A 74 -2.23 -11.75 12.19
N GLU A 75 -3.32 -11.74 12.96
CA GLU A 75 -3.30 -11.38 14.39
C GLU A 75 -2.25 -12.15 15.20
N ARG A 76 -2.17 -13.46 14.99
CA ARG A 76 -1.24 -14.38 15.68
C ARG A 76 0.26 -14.03 15.53
N VAL A 77 0.63 -13.18 14.56
CA VAL A 77 2.01 -12.75 14.32
C VAL A 77 2.18 -11.23 14.29
N ARG A 78 1.20 -10.46 14.76
CA ARG A 78 1.35 -9.01 14.94
C ARG A 78 2.40 -8.70 16.02
N GLY A 79 2.97 -7.50 15.96
CA GLY A 79 4.03 -7.07 16.88
C GLY A 79 5.43 -7.64 16.58
N GLN A 80 5.56 -8.56 15.61
CA GLN A 80 6.84 -9.18 15.24
C GLN A 80 7.57 -8.46 14.08
N GLY A 81 7.17 -7.23 13.76
CA GLY A 81 7.80 -6.43 12.69
C GLY A 81 7.43 -6.81 11.25
N ILE A 82 6.51 -7.76 11.03
CA ILE A 82 6.09 -8.20 9.67
C ILE A 82 5.57 -7.04 8.82
N GLY A 83 4.68 -6.22 9.36
CA GLY A 83 4.14 -5.05 8.64
C GLY A 83 5.23 -4.05 8.25
N ALA A 84 6.17 -3.80 9.16
CA ALA A 84 7.31 -2.93 8.91
C ALA A 84 8.22 -3.48 7.79
N MET A 85 8.48 -4.79 7.79
CA MET A 85 9.24 -5.44 6.71
C MET A 85 8.51 -5.36 5.36
N LEU A 86 7.20 -5.60 5.33
CA LEU A 86 6.38 -5.48 4.12
C LEU A 86 6.43 -4.06 3.54
N ILE A 87 6.29 -3.03 4.38
CA ILE A 87 6.40 -1.62 3.96
C ILE A 87 7.79 -1.35 3.38
N ARG A 88 8.86 -1.66 4.13
CA ARG A 88 10.24 -1.38 3.69
C ARG A 88 10.58 -2.09 2.38
N THR A 89 10.24 -3.38 2.24
CA THR A 89 10.46 -4.13 0.99
C THR A 89 9.62 -3.57 -0.15
N GLY A 90 8.36 -3.18 0.10
CA GLY A 90 7.50 -2.56 -0.91
C GLY A 90 8.03 -1.22 -1.41
N LEU A 91 8.48 -0.34 -0.51
CA LEU A 91 9.10 0.95 -0.87
C LEU A 91 10.38 0.75 -1.68
N GLN A 92 11.21 -0.23 -1.31
CA GLN A 92 12.41 -0.58 -2.08
C GLN A 92 12.06 -1.03 -3.51
N HIS A 93 11.13 -1.99 -3.65
CA HIS A 93 10.70 -2.48 -4.97
C HIS A 93 10.07 -1.36 -5.82
N ALA A 94 9.32 -0.45 -5.19
CA ALA A 94 8.74 0.70 -5.86
C ALA A 94 9.84 1.64 -6.40
N ALA A 95 10.87 1.92 -5.61
CA ALA A 95 11.99 2.74 -6.04
C ALA A 95 12.76 2.09 -7.21
N GLU A 96 13.03 0.79 -7.13
CA GLU A 96 13.70 0.02 -8.17
C GLU A 96 12.89 -0.01 -9.50
N ALA A 97 11.56 -0.01 -9.42
CA ALA A 97 10.67 0.07 -10.58
C ALA A 97 10.48 1.51 -11.14
N GLY A 98 11.21 2.49 -10.59
CA GLY A 98 11.20 3.88 -11.05
C GLY A 98 9.96 4.68 -10.63
N TRP A 99 9.25 4.24 -9.58
CA TRP A 99 8.24 5.07 -8.93
C TRP A 99 8.92 6.18 -8.11
N GLN A 100 8.25 7.31 -8.00
CA GLN A 100 8.83 8.51 -7.38
C GLN A 100 8.32 8.71 -5.95
N CYS A 101 7.05 8.40 -5.71
CA CYS A 101 6.42 8.59 -4.40
C CYS A 101 5.40 7.51 -4.11
N VAL A 102 5.12 7.29 -2.82
CA VAL A 102 4.04 6.45 -2.33
C VAL A 102 3.17 7.27 -1.39
N PHE A 103 1.85 7.17 -1.57
CA PHE A 103 0.85 7.76 -0.69
C PHE A 103 0.20 6.69 0.17
N VAL A 104 -0.18 7.06 1.39
CA VAL A 104 -0.95 6.21 2.31
C VAL A 104 -1.95 7.06 3.08
N LEU A 105 -3.10 6.45 3.41
CA LEU A 105 -4.03 6.98 4.39
C LEU A 105 -3.84 6.18 5.68
N GLY A 106 -3.36 6.82 6.74
CA GLY A 106 -3.03 6.09 7.96
C GLY A 106 -2.63 6.95 9.15
N ASP A 107 -2.19 6.27 10.20
CA ASP A 107 -1.72 6.90 11.44
C ASP A 107 -0.26 7.41 11.27
N PRO A 108 -0.02 8.72 11.42
CA PRO A 108 1.32 9.28 11.39
C PRO A 108 2.29 8.65 12.39
N ALA A 109 1.83 8.23 13.57
CA ALA A 109 2.68 7.59 14.56
C ALA A 109 3.24 6.25 14.06
N TYR A 110 2.50 5.56 13.19
CA TYR A 110 2.94 4.31 12.59
C TYR A 110 3.82 4.56 11.35
N TYR A 111 3.35 5.40 10.43
CA TYR A 111 3.97 5.52 9.10
C TYR A 111 5.21 6.44 9.05
N ALA A 112 5.38 7.36 10.01
CA ALA A 112 6.50 8.30 10.02
C ALA A 112 7.87 7.60 10.02
N SER A 113 7.99 6.45 10.70
CA SER A 113 9.23 5.68 10.79
C SER A 113 9.70 5.04 9.47
N PHE A 114 8.85 5.07 8.44
CA PHE A 114 9.15 4.61 7.08
C PHE A 114 9.39 5.77 6.10
N GLY A 115 9.40 7.02 6.59
CA GLY A 115 9.62 8.21 5.76
C GLY A 115 8.37 8.81 5.13
N PHE A 116 7.17 8.43 5.62
CA PHE A 116 5.93 9.11 5.25
C PHE A 116 5.73 10.36 6.11
N SER A 117 5.20 11.43 5.52
CA SER A 117 4.78 12.60 6.29
C SER A 117 3.53 13.26 5.72
N VAL A 118 2.77 13.92 6.60
CA VAL A 118 1.59 14.70 6.22
C VAL A 118 2.03 15.98 5.50
N GLU A 119 3.12 16.59 5.96
CA GLU A 119 3.68 17.81 5.39
C GLU A 119 4.08 17.62 3.92
N ALA A 120 4.66 16.46 3.58
CA ALA A 120 5.01 16.16 2.21
C ALA A 120 3.78 15.94 1.33
N ALA A 121 2.69 15.41 1.89
CA ALA A 121 1.42 15.23 1.18
C ALA A 121 0.57 16.51 1.08
N ALA A 122 0.87 17.56 1.86
CA ALA A 122 0.00 18.72 2.04
C ALA A 122 -0.29 19.52 0.75
N SER A 123 0.57 19.43 -0.26
CA SER A 123 0.37 20.09 -1.55
C SER A 123 -0.45 19.24 -2.55
N PHE A 124 -1.00 18.10 -2.12
CA PHE A 124 -1.80 17.22 -2.95
C PHE A 124 -3.26 17.18 -2.51
N ASP A 125 -4.15 17.23 -3.49
CA ASP A 125 -5.60 17.14 -3.30
C ASP A 125 -6.11 15.78 -3.77
N CYS A 126 -7.06 15.20 -3.03
CA CYS A 126 -7.77 13.99 -3.45
C CYS A 126 -9.08 13.83 -2.65
N VAL A 127 -9.91 12.87 -3.03
CA VAL A 127 -11.18 12.56 -2.34
C VAL A 127 -11.00 12.12 -0.88
N TYR A 128 -9.79 11.73 -0.49
CA TYR A 128 -9.42 11.33 0.88
C TYR A 128 -8.43 12.30 1.53
N ALA A 129 -8.26 13.51 0.99
CA ALA A 129 -7.36 14.50 1.56
C ALA A 129 -7.77 14.85 2.99
N GLY A 130 -6.78 15.06 3.86
CA GLY A 130 -7.00 15.30 5.27
C GLY A 130 -5.76 14.98 6.12
N PRO A 131 -5.90 14.96 7.46
CA PRO A 131 -4.75 14.84 8.38
C PRO A 131 -4.08 13.46 8.35
N HIS A 132 -4.66 12.50 7.64
CA HIS A 132 -4.17 11.13 7.55
C HIS A 132 -3.57 10.79 6.18
N LEU A 133 -3.66 11.70 5.20
CA LEU A 133 -2.95 11.52 3.94
C LEU A 133 -1.47 11.83 4.15
N MET A 134 -0.62 10.85 3.84
CA MET A 134 0.82 10.96 4.00
C MET A 134 1.52 10.52 2.73
N MET A 135 2.70 11.10 2.47
CA MET A 135 3.53 10.78 1.31
C MET A 135 4.95 10.42 1.73
N CYS A 136 5.53 9.41 1.08
CA CYS A 136 6.94 9.08 1.13
C CYS A 136 7.57 9.31 -0.26
N VAL A 137 8.64 10.11 -0.33
CA VAL A 137 9.46 10.25 -1.54
C VAL A 137 10.45 9.10 -1.59
N LEU A 138 10.54 8.43 -2.74
CA LEU A 138 11.37 7.24 -2.94
C LEU A 138 12.78 7.62 -3.41
N GLY A 139 13.80 7.01 -2.81
CA GLY A 139 15.19 7.19 -3.24
C GLY A 139 15.66 8.66 -3.17
N GLU A 140 16.38 9.09 -4.21
CA GLU A 140 16.91 10.46 -4.32
C GLU A 140 16.01 11.39 -5.17
N ASN A 141 14.73 11.03 -5.35
CA ASN A 141 13.80 11.87 -6.10
C ASN A 141 13.60 13.24 -5.43
N ARG A 142 13.40 14.26 -6.26
CA ARG A 142 13.06 15.61 -5.75
C ARG A 142 11.65 15.61 -5.19
N MET A 143 11.43 16.44 -4.16
CA MET A 143 10.10 16.70 -3.64
C MET A 143 9.19 17.23 -4.76
N PRO A 144 8.05 16.58 -5.03
CA PRO A 144 7.07 17.07 -6.01
C PRO A 144 6.45 18.41 -5.59
N SER A 145 5.98 19.19 -6.56
CA SER A 145 5.30 20.48 -6.32
C SER A 145 3.83 20.35 -5.87
N GLY A 146 3.28 19.15 -5.82
CA GLY A 146 1.86 18.91 -5.52
C GLY A 146 0.97 18.68 -6.75
N GLY A 147 -0.33 18.53 -6.52
CA GLY A 147 -1.36 18.37 -7.56
C GLY A 147 -2.51 17.44 -7.19
N MET A 148 -3.37 17.15 -8.17
CA MET A 148 -4.52 16.25 -7.98
C MET A 148 -4.08 14.79 -8.03
N LEU A 149 -4.55 14.00 -7.07
CA LEU A 149 -4.40 12.55 -7.04
C LEU A 149 -5.75 11.88 -7.31
N THR A 150 -5.74 10.86 -8.17
CA THR A 150 -6.89 9.97 -8.36
C THR A 150 -6.44 8.54 -8.17
N TYR A 151 -7.11 7.84 -7.25
CA TYR A 151 -6.91 6.42 -6.99
C TYR A 151 -7.47 5.58 -8.15
N ALA A 152 -7.03 4.32 -8.24
CA ALA A 152 -7.63 3.36 -9.16
C ALA A 152 -9.16 3.23 -8.91
N PRO A 153 -9.98 2.95 -9.95
CA PRO A 153 -11.43 2.87 -9.82
C PRO A 153 -11.92 1.93 -8.73
N ALA A 154 -11.18 0.85 -8.44
CA ALA A 154 -11.52 -0.13 -7.41
C ALA A 154 -11.70 0.50 -6.00
N PHE A 155 -11.07 1.64 -5.71
CA PHE A 155 -11.20 2.35 -4.43
C PHE A 155 -12.55 3.04 -4.24
N SER A 156 -13.30 3.33 -5.31
CA SER A 156 -14.60 4.01 -5.18
C SER A 156 -15.70 3.13 -4.56
N ALA A 157 -15.42 1.84 -4.38
CA ALA A 157 -16.33 0.86 -3.78
C ALA A 157 -15.93 0.47 -2.35
N LEU A 158 -14.94 1.15 -1.78
CA LEU A 158 -14.51 1.00 -0.38
C LEU A 158 -15.39 1.82 0.56
#